data_AF-A0A838BS02-F1
#
_entry.id   AF-A0A838BS02-F1
#
_cell.length_a   1.000
_cell.length_b   1.000
_cell.length_c   1.000
_cell.angle_alpha   90.00
_cell.angle_beta   90.00
_cell.angle_gamma   90.00
#
_symmetry.space_group_name_H-M   'P 1'
#
loop_
_entity.id
_entity.type
_entity.pdbx_description
1 polymer ?
#
loop_
_entity_poly.entity_id
_entity_poly.type
_entity_poly.pdbx_seq_one_letter_code
_entity_poly.pdbx_strand_id
1 'polypeptide(L)' 'MPKRHHPYDAESERGWSIGSGNLTPTGQSELLKDLGRQLQQNYQPMLKEPAPDRIQHLLERLEQAQHQEDDEGL' A
#
# COMPACT_ATOMS: atom_id res chain seq x y z
N MET A 1 -32.22 22.91 8.13
CA MET A 1 -31.57 21.59 8.09
C MET A 1 -30.41 21.58 9.07
N PRO A 2 -30.34 20.65 10.04
CA PRO A 2 -29.24 20.63 11.00
C PRO A 2 -27.97 20.11 10.31
N LYS A 3 -26.91 20.93 10.34
CA LYS A 3 -25.58 20.57 9.84
C LYS A 3 -25.04 19.42 10.70
N ARG A 4 -24.80 18.27 10.08
CA ARG A 4 -24.15 17.11 10.73
C ARG A 4 -22.71 17.49 11.06
N HIS A 5 -22.47 17.81 12.32
CA HIS A 5 -21.11 17.85 12.87
C HIS A 5 -20.63 16.39 12.93
N HIS A 6 -19.76 16.00 12.00
CA HIS A 6 -18.98 14.79 12.13
C HIS A 6 -17.77 15.13 13.00
N PRO A 7 -17.64 14.57 14.22
CA PRO A 7 -16.36 14.55 14.90
C PRO A 7 -15.54 13.47 14.20
N TYR A 8 -14.87 13.83 13.10
CA TYR A 8 -13.70 13.06 12.72
C TYR A 8 -12.61 13.52 13.68
N ASP A 9 -12.57 12.86 14.85
CA ASP A 9 -11.51 13.05 15.83
C ASP A 9 -10.18 12.90 15.11
N ALA A 10 -9.45 14.01 15.03
CA ALA A 10 -8.08 14.09 14.58
C ALA A 10 -7.12 13.44 15.61
N GLU A 11 -7.47 12.26 16.14
CA GLU A 11 -6.64 11.47 17.06
C GLU A 11 -5.91 10.31 16.34
N SER A 12 -5.98 10.24 15.01
CA SER A 12 -5.24 9.25 14.21
C SER A 12 -3.81 9.67 13.86
N GLU A 13 -3.23 10.66 14.55
CA GLU A 13 -1.79 10.98 14.47
C GLU A 13 -0.93 10.16 15.46
N ARG A 14 -1.45 9.04 15.97
CA ARG A 14 -0.59 7.93 16.38
C ARG A 14 -0.08 7.21 15.12
N GLY A 15 0.63 7.97 14.29
CA GLY A 15 1.35 7.46 13.13
C GLY A 15 2.24 6.31 13.58
N TRP A 16 2.25 5.24 12.80
CA TRP A 16 3.11 4.09 13.03
C TRP A 16 4.54 4.59 13.30
N SER A 17 5.01 4.40 14.54
CA SER A 17 6.34 4.83 14.99
C SER A 17 7.13 3.60 15.39
N ILE A 18 8.36 3.51 14.90
CA ILE A 18 9.26 2.37 15.14
C ILE A 18 10.00 2.55 16.50
N GLY A 19 9.60 3.53 17.32
CA GLY A 19 10.19 3.75 18.64
C GLY A 19 11.62 4.32 18.60
N SER A 20 11.97 5.03 17.52
CA SER A 20 13.33 5.53 17.26
C SER A 20 13.68 6.85 17.98
N GLY A 21 12.77 7.39 18.80
CA GLY A 21 12.87 8.75 19.37
C GLY A 21 14.11 9.03 20.23
N ASN A 22 14.78 7.98 20.73
CA ASN A 22 15.99 8.09 21.56
C ASN A 22 17.28 7.70 20.83
N LEU A 23 17.21 7.40 19.52
CA LEU A 23 18.38 6.99 18.74
C LEU A 23 19.06 8.20 18.09
N THR A 24 20.39 8.15 17.98
CA THR A 24 21.15 9.11 17.17
C THR A 24 20.73 9.00 15.70
N PRO A 25 20.87 10.06 14.88
CA PRO A 25 20.49 10.00 13.46
C PRO A 25 21.10 8.82 12.70
N THR A 26 22.36 8.48 13.01
CA THR A 26 23.04 7.29 12.47
C THR A 26 22.37 6.00 12.93
N GLY A 27 22.04 5.87 14.23
CA GLY A 27 21.33 4.72 14.77
C GLY A 27 19.92 4.55 14.18
N GLN A 28 19.22 5.66 13.90
CA GLN A 28 17.93 5.64 13.19
C GLN A 28 18.09 5.11 11.76
N SER A 29 19.12 5.56 11.04
CA SER A 29 19.37 5.09 9.67
C SER A 29 19.72 3.61 9.60
N GLU A 30 20.50 3.08 10.55
CA GLU A 30 20.83 1.65 10.59
C GLU A 30 19.60 0.81 10.96
N LEU A 31 18.78 1.27 11.91
CA LEU A 31 17.51 0.63 12.24
C LEU A 31 16.57 0.54 11.01
N LEU A 32 16.47 1.63 10.23
CA LEU A 32 15.67 1.64 9.02
C LEU A 32 16.24 0.73 7.93
N LYS A 33 17.56 0.62 7.78
CA LYS A 33 18.19 -0.32 6.86
C LYS A 33 17.91 -1.76 7.26
N ASP A 34 18.01 -2.08 8.54
CA ASP A 34 17.71 -3.41 9.07
C ASP A 34 16.23 -3.77 8.86
N LEU A 35 15.33 -2.84 9.16
CA LEU A 35 13.91 -3.01 8.91
C LEU A 35 13.62 -3.21 7.42
N GLY A 36 14.24 -2.41 6.55
CA GLY A 36 14.12 -2.55 5.10
C GLY A 36 14.59 -3.92 4.61
N ARG A 37 15.72 -4.42 5.12
CA ARG A 37 16.22 -5.78 4.82
C ARG A 37 15.24 -6.86 5.26
N GLN A 38 14.69 -6.76 6.47
CA GLN A 38 13.72 -7.72 6.99
C GLN A 38 12.43 -7.73 6.16
N LEU A 39 11.88 -6.57 5.84
CA LEU A 39 10.69 -6.46 5.00
C LEU A 39 10.95 -7.07 3.63
N GLN A 40 12.07 -6.76 3.00
CA GLN A 40 12.42 -7.33 1.71
C GLN A 40 12.51 -8.86 1.76
N GLN A 41 13.18 -9.42 2.77
CA GLN A 41 13.28 -10.86 2.96
C GLN A 41 11.92 -11.52 3.18
N ASN A 42 11.04 -10.89 3.95
CA ASN A 42 9.74 -11.44 4.29
C ASN A 42 8.74 -11.40 3.12
N TYR A 43 8.78 -10.33 2.31
CA TYR A 43 7.84 -10.14 1.20
C TYR A 43 8.35 -10.72 -0.13
N GLN A 44 9.66 -10.94 -0.30
CA GLN A 44 10.19 -11.53 -1.55
C GLN A 44 9.54 -12.89 -1.92
N PRO A 45 9.26 -13.81 -0.98
CA PRO A 45 8.56 -15.06 -1.29
C PRO A 45 7.14 -14.82 -1.81
N MET A 46 6.39 -13.90 -1.20
CA MET A 46 5.02 -13.57 -1.62
C MET A 46 4.96 -13.00 -3.05
N LEU A 47 5.99 -12.26 -3.47
CA LEU A 47 6.09 -11.74 -4.84
C LEU A 47 6.37 -12.82 -5.90
N LYS A 48 6.82 -14.01 -5.48
CA LYS A 48 7.06 -15.15 -6.39
C LYS A 48 5.82 -16.03 -6.55
N GLU A 49 4.82 -15.85 -5.71
CA GLU A 49 3.56 -16.57 -5.83
C GLU A 49 2.78 -16.02 -7.04
N PRO A 50 2.12 -16.89 -7.82
CA PRO A 50 1.27 -16.41 -8.90
C PRO A 50 0.20 -15.48 -8.34
N ALA A 51 -0.11 -14.41 -9.09
CA ALA A 51 -1.18 -13.51 -8.70
C ALA A 51 -2.47 -14.33 -8.46
N PRO A 52 -3.20 -14.10 -7.35
CA PRO A 52 -4.45 -14.79 -7.08
C PRO A 52 -5.40 -14.71 -8.28
N ASP A 53 -6.13 -15.79 -8.58
CA ASP A 53 -7.03 -15.90 -9.73
C ASP A 53 -7.99 -14.70 -9.85
N ARG A 54 -8.44 -14.17 -8.70
CA ARG A 54 -9.29 -12.98 -8.65
C ARG A 54 -8.62 -11.73 -9.24
N ILE A 55 -7.32 -11.55 -9.02
CA ILE A 55 -6.57 -10.43 -9.59
C ILE A 55 -6.40 -10.64 -11.09
N GLN A 56 -6.12 -11.88 -11.53
CA GLN A 56 -6.01 -12.20 -12.96
C GLN A 56 -7.30 -11.90 -13.71
N HIS A 57 -8.45 -12.35 -13.18
CA HIS A 57 -9.76 -12.04 -13.78
C HIS A 57 -10.09 -10.54 -13.80
N LEU A 58 -9.62 -9.77 -12.82
CA LEU A 58 -9.79 -8.31 -12.84
C LEU A 58 -8.92 -7.66 -13.91
N LEU A 59 -7.70 -8.14 -14.12
CA LEU A 59 -6.82 -7.68 -15.19
C LEU A 59 -7.40 -8.00 -16.57
N GLU A 60 -7.92 -9.22 -16.77
CA GLU A 60 -8.61 -9.61 -18.01
C GLU A 60 -9.81 -8.71 -18.31
N ARG A 61 -10.61 -8.38 -17.30
CA ARG A 61 -11.76 -7.48 -17.46
C ARG A 61 -11.35 -6.05 -17.78
N LEU A 62 -10.24 -5.56 -17.22
CA LEU A 62 -9.71 -4.24 -17.55
C LEU A 62 -9.21 -4.19 -18.99
N GLU A 63 -8.50 -5.23 -19.44
CA GLU A 63 -8.04 -5.34 -20.82
C GLU A 63 -9.21 -5.39 -21.80
N GLN A 64 -10.25 -6.18 -21.51
CA GLN A 64 -11.47 -6.25 -22.33
C GLN A 64 -12.21 -4.91 -22.41
N ALA A 65 -12.31 -4.18 -21.30
CA ALA A 65 -12.95 -2.86 -21.27
C ALA A 65 -12.19 -1.84 -22.14
N GLN A 66 -10.85 -1.87 -22.10
CA GLN A 66 -10.02 -0.99 -22.92
C GLN A 66 -10.20 -1.25 -24.42
N HIS A 67 -10.29 -2.52 -24.83
CA HIS A 67 -10.49 -2.87 -26.24
C HIS A 67 -11.90 -2.52 -26.76
N GLN A 68 -12.91 -2.46 -25.89
CA GLN A 68 -14.25 -2.03 -26.26
C GLN A 68 -14.35 -0.52 -26.52
N GLU A 69 -13.60 0.30 -25.78
CA GLU A 69 -13.55 1.75 -25.99
C GLU A 69 -12.86 2.12 -27.32
N ASP A 70 -11.89 1.30 -27.77
CA ASP A 70 -11.19 1.51 -29.04
C ASP A 70 -12.03 1.07 -30.27
N ASP A 71 -13.01 0.18 -30.11
CA ASP A 71 -13.85 -0.36 -31.21
C ASP A 71 -15.17 0.43 -31.42
N GLU A 72 -15.66 1.16 -30.40
CA GLU A 72 -16.81 2.07 -30.53
C GLU A 72 -16.42 3.47 -31.07
N GLY A 73 -15.14 3.68 -31.39
CA GLY A 73 -14.58 4.94 -31.92
C GLY A 73 -14.48 5.06 -33.45
N LEU A 74 -15.04 4.11 -34.23
CA LEU A 74 -15.04 4.11 -35.71
C LEU A 74 -16.41 4.39 -36.33
#